data_AF-A0A160T9A8-F1
#
_entry.id   AF-A0A160T9A8-F1
#
_cell.length_a   1.000
_cell.length_b   1.000
_cell.length_c   1.000
_cell.angle_alpha   90.00
_cell.angle_beta   90.00
_cell.angle_gamma   90.00
#
_symmetry.space_group_name_H-M   'P 1'
#
loop_
_entity.id
_entity.type
_entity.pdbx_description
1 polymer ?
#
loop_
_entity_poly.entity_id
_entity_poly.type
_entity_poly.pdbx_seq_one_letter_code
_entity_poly.pdbx_strand_id
1 'polypeptide(L)'
;MNRQFAGLTFLLAIVAFIAVGCGGPLATVMPGSMGGAFAAAPAGTIDLLALAPAATWESGQLLPGGGLGQMTALPWRDSQFAGFVAVADYILEDGSTRPALESHPMWVNQGTIAGRFQWVALPAGAVFEAEVGFLTGAINSDGVSFQVYETHYDANGAPVRTLVAQATERCDGFLTPLRIDLAHLAGKIVSIELRVDAGGTSTEDWAVWVAPRISGW
;
A
#
# COMPACT_ATOMS: atom_id res chain seq x y z
N MET A 1 27.01 -18.42 -56.09
CA MET A 1 26.45 -19.68 -55.58
C MET A 1 26.35 -19.55 -54.06
N ASN A 2 25.11 -19.54 -53.53
CA ASN A 2 24.67 -19.77 -52.13
C ASN A 2 25.35 -19.01 -50.95
N ARG A 3 24.67 -18.07 -50.28
CA ARG A 3 23.65 -18.24 -49.19
C ARG A 3 24.32 -18.75 -47.89
N GLN A 4 24.21 -18.17 -46.69
CA GLN A 4 23.12 -17.43 -46.04
C GLN A 4 23.63 -16.49 -44.91
N PHE A 5 22.87 -15.42 -44.66
CA PHE A 5 22.85 -14.67 -43.40
C PHE A 5 22.09 -15.48 -42.35
N ALA A 6 22.70 -15.73 -41.18
CA ALA A 6 21.99 -16.23 -40.01
C ALA A 6 21.63 -15.04 -39.12
N GLY A 7 20.36 -14.61 -39.22
CA GLY A 7 19.77 -13.66 -38.30
C GLY A 7 19.50 -14.34 -36.96
N LEU A 8 19.98 -13.72 -35.87
CA LEU A 8 19.66 -14.12 -34.51
C LEU A 8 18.32 -13.46 -34.14
N THR A 9 17.22 -14.16 -34.41
CA THR A 9 15.89 -13.75 -33.94
C THR A 9 15.81 -14.00 -32.44
N PHE A 10 15.79 -12.93 -31.65
CA PHE A 10 15.46 -12.97 -30.23
C PHE A 10 14.00 -13.43 -30.10
N LEU A 11 13.78 -14.66 -29.64
CA LEU A 11 12.45 -15.14 -29.30
C LEU A 11 12.10 -14.54 -27.94
N LEU A 12 11.32 -13.45 -27.94
CA LEU A 12 10.70 -12.92 -26.75
C LEU A 12 9.69 -13.98 -26.27
N ALA A 13 10.04 -14.74 -25.24
CA ALA A 13 9.09 -15.61 -24.57
C ALA A 13 8.06 -14.72 -23.87
N ILE A 14 6.90 -14.55 -24.51
CA ILE A 14 5.71 -14.03 -23.84
C ILE A 14 5.29 -15.12 -22.85
N VAL A 15 5.71 -14.98 -21.59
CA VAL A 15 5.10 -15.73 -20.49
C VAL A 15 3.70 -15.15 -20.31
N ALA A 16 2.71 -15.83 -20.90
CA ALA A 16 1.32 -15.57 -20.58
C ALA A 16 1.11 -15.98 -19.11
N PHE A 17 1.07 -15.01 -18.21
CA PHE A 17 0.56 -15.22 -16.86
C PHE A 17 -0.93 -15.55 -16.99
N ILE A 18 -1.29 -16.82 -16.80
CA ILE A 18 -2.66 -17.20 -16.52
C ILE A 18 -2.93 -16.65 -15.11
N ALA A 19 -3.60 -15.50 -15.04
CA ALA A 19 -4.09 -14.95 -13.78
C ALA A 19 -5.17 -15.89 -13.23
N VAL A 20 -4.75 -16.87 -12.44
CA VAL A 20 -5.66 -17.57 -11.53
C VAL A 20 -5.83 -16.61 -10.36
N GLY A 21 -6.94 -15.85 -10.38
CA GLY A 21 -7.26 -14.91 -9.30
C GLY A 21 -7.35 -15.59 -7.94
N CYS A 22 -7.19 -14.82 -6.87
CA CYS A 22 -7.43 -15.28 -5.50
C CYS A 22 -8.89 -15.72 -5.36
N GLY A 23 -9.16 -17.00 -5.63
CA GLY A 23 -10.36 -17.73 -5.17
C GLY A 23 -11.75 -17.41 -5.75
N GLY A 24 -11.95 -16.45 -6.67
CA GLY A 24 -13.27 -16.10 -7.22
C GLY A 24 -13.48 -16.43 -8.71
N PRO A 25 -14.72 -16.67 -9.20
CA PRO A 25 -14.96 -16.93 -10.62
C PRO A 25 -14.50 -15.74 -11.48
N LEU A 26 -13.83 -16.06 -12.60
CA LEU A 26 -13.31 -15.12 -13.57
C LEU A 26 -14.41 -14.15 -14.07
N ALA A 27 -14.40 -12.91 -13.58
CA ALA A 27 -15.08 -11.82 -14.26
C ALA A 27 -14.25 -11.43 -15.49
N THR A 28 -14.79 -11.67 -16.69
CA THR A 28 -14.17 -11.21 -17.93
C THR A 28 -14.34 -9.68 -18.03
N VAL A 29 -13.29 -8.93 -17.70
CA VAL A 29 -13.26 -7.47 -17.87
C VAL A 29 -12.69 -7.13 -19.24
N MET A 30 -13.46 -6.37 -20.02
CA MET A 30 -13.06 -5.86 -21.34
C MET A 30 -12.03 -4.72 -21.19
N PRO A 31 -11.06 -4.57 -22.11
CA PRO A 31 -10.09 -3.47 -22.04
C PRO A 31 -10.75 -2.13 -22.38
N GLY A 32 -10.88 -1.26 -21.37
CA GLY A 32 -11.38 0.10 -21.51
C GLY A 32 -10.31 1.15 -21.16
N SER A 33 -9.79 1.82 -22.19
CA SER A 33 -9.38 3.24 -22.20
C SER A 33 -8.52 3.78 -21.05
N MET A 34 -7.21 3.87 -21.30
CA MET A 34 -6.25 4.66 -20.51
C MET A 34 -6.58 6.15 -20.51
N GLY A 35 -6.60 6.79 -19.34
CA GLY A 35 -6.64 8.25 -19.20
C GLY A 35 -7.44 8.75 -18.00
N GLY A 36 -7.01 8.43 -16.78
CA GLY A 36 -7.54 9.08 -15.57
C GLY A 36 -6.63 10.21 -15.14
N ALA A 37 -6.97 11.45 -15.47
CA ALA A 37 -6.42 12.59 -14.75
C ALA A 37 -6.92 12.51 -13.30
N PHE A 38 -6.00 12.57 -12.32
CA PHE A 38 -6.34 12.65 -10.91
C PHE A 38 -7.33 13.82 -10.71
N ALA A 39 -8.56 13.52 -10.27
CA ALA A 39 -9.48 14.56 -9.87
C ALA A 39 -8.87 15.30 -8.67
N ALA A 40 -8.81 16.63 -8.73
CA ALA A 40 -8.33 17.42 -7.60
C ALA A 40 -9.20 17.11 -6.38
N ALA A 41 -8.57 16.74 -5.27
CA ALA A 41 -9.28 16.44 -4.04
C ALA A 41 -10.07 17.68 -3.57
N PRO A 42 -11.30 17.51 -3.03
CA PRO A 42 -12.09 18.65 -2.57
C PRO A 42 -11.35 19.40 -1.47
N ALA A 43 -11.60 20.71 -1.35
CA ALA A 43 -11.01 21.55 -0.30
C ALA A 43 -11.20 20.89 1.07
N GLY A 44 -10.12 20.79 1.86
CA GLY A 44 -10.12 20.06 3.13
C GLY A 44 -9.78 18.57 3.04
N THR A 45 -9.37 18.07 1.86
CA THR A 45 -8.87 16.70 1.72
C THR A 45 -7.34 16.65 1.70
N ILE A 46 -6.79 15.71 2.45
CA ILE A 46 -5.38 15.32 2.46
C ILE A 46 -5.30 13.97 1.74
N ASP A 47 -4.84 13.99 0.49
CA ASP A 47 -4.70 12.79 -0.35
C ASP A 47 -3.35 12.11 -0.06
N LEU A 48 -3.38 11.04 0.73
CA LEU A 48 -2.17 10.32 1.12
C LEU A 48 -1.62 9.48 -0.04
N LEU A 49 -2.45 9.11 -1.02
CA LEU A 49 -1.98 8.42 -2.22
C LEU A 49 -1.08 9.34 -3.05
N ALA A 50 -1.52 10.58 -3.25
CA ALA A 50 -0.74 11.60 -3.96
C ALA A 50 0.52 12.03 -3.19
N LEU A 51 0.48 12.01 -1.85
CA LEU A 51 1.61 12.39 -0.99
C LEU A 51 2.59 11.24 -0.72
N ALA A 52 2.26 9.99 -1.08
CA ALA A 52 3.08 8.82 -0.80
C ALA A 52 4.55 8.92 -1.30
N PRO A 53 4.85 9.52 -2.48
CA PRO A 53 6.24 9.71 -2.92
C PRO A 53 7.07 10.63 -2.03
N ALA A 54 6.44 11.49 -1.22
CA ALA A 54 7.10 12.44 -0.32
C ALA A 54 7.10 11.97 1.15
N ALA A 55 6.51 10.82 1.45
CA ALA A 55 6.57 10.19 2.76
C ALA A 55 7.95 9.57 2.99
N THR A 56 8.33 9.45 4.26
CA THR A 56 9.53 8.69 4.66
C THR A 56 9.16 7.22 4.78
N TRP A 57 9.70 6.41 3.88
CA TRP A 57 9.49 4.97 3.86
C TRP A 57 10.64 4.24 4.53
N GLU A 58 10.30 3.29 5.40
CA GLU A 58 11.24 2.40 6.05
C GLU A 58 10.65 1.00 6.14
N SER A 59 11.53 0.01 6.22
CA SER A 59 11.15 -1.39 6.35
C SER A 59 12.12 -2.14 7.24
N GLY A 60 11.69 -3.27 7.76
CA GLY A 60 12.49 -4.04 8.70
C GLY A 60 11.83 -5.37 9.04
N GLN A 61 12.24 -5.93 10.17
CA GLN A 61 11.69 -7.17 10.70
C GLN A 61 11.06 -6.91 12.07
N LEU A 62 9.92 -7.54 12.33
CA LEU A 62 9.32 -7.56 13.65
C LEU A 62 10.16 -8.40 14.62
N LEU A 63 10.17 -7.99 15.88
CA LEU A 63 10.74 -8.75 16.98
C LEU A 63 9.70 -9.75 17.53
N PRO A 64 10.15 -10.83 18.17
CA PRO A 64 9.26 -11.68 18.96
C PRO A 64 8.42 -10.84 19.93
N GLY A 65 7.10 -10.99 19.87
CA GLY A 65 6.16 -10.19 20.67
C GLY A 65 5.62 -8.93 19.97
N GLY A 66 5.94 -8.70 18.69
CA GLY A 66 5.31 -7.67 17.85
C GLY A 66 5.96 -6.29 17.89
N GLY A 67 7.12 -6.15 18.56
CA GLY A 67 7.91 -4.92 18.53
C GLY A 67 8.58 -4.69 17.16
N LEU A 68 8.95 -3.44 16.86
CA LEU A 68 9.75 -3.13 15.68
C LEU A 68 11.23 -3.46 15.94
N GLY A 69 11.85 -4.20 15.02
CA GLY A 69 13.30 -4.36 14.98
C GLY A 69 14.00 -3.16 14.36
N GLN A 70 15.20 -3.36 13.83
CA GLN A 70 15.90 -2.31 13.10
C GLN A 70 15.17 -1.99 11.80
N MET A 71 14.79 -0.72 11.63
CA MET A 71 14.19 -0.20 10.41
C MET A 71 15.27 0.41 9.51
N THR A 72 15.17 0.18 8.22
CA THR A 72 16.07 0.68 7.19
C THR A 72 15.29 1.57 6.23
N ALA A 73 15.88 2.70 5.82
CA ALA A 73 15.27 3.57 4.83
C ALA A 73 15.05 2.85 3.51
N LEU A 74 13.85 2.99 2.95
CA LEU A 74 13.44 2.36 1.70
C LEU A 74 13.29 3.44 0.61
N PRO A 75 14.04 3.36 -0.50
CA PRO A 75 13.85 4.27 -1.62
C PRO A 75 12.51 4.03 -2.34
N TRP A 76 11.92 5.12 -2.85
CA TRP A 76 10.67 5.07 -3.60
C TRP A 76 10.84 4.32 -4.93
N ARG A 77 9.95 3.35 -5.22
CA ARG A 77 9.92 2.55 -6.45
C ARG A 77 11.22 1.79 -6.74
N ASP A 78 11.91 1.33 -5.71
CA ASP A 78 13.11 0.51 -5.83
C ASP A 78 12.88 -0.85 -5.15
N SER A 79 12.68 -1.89 -5.97
CA SER A 79 12.41 -3.25 -5.50
C SER A 79 13.69 -3.92 -5.05
N GLN A 80 13.88 -4.00 -3.74
CA GLN A 80 15.01 -4.67 -3.11
C GLN A 80 14.52 -5.69 -2.07
N PHE A 81 15.40 -6.56 -1.58
CA PHE A 81 15.07 -7.42 -0.43
C PHE A 81 14.64 -6.63 0.81
N ALA A 82 14.99 -5.35 0.88
CA ALA A 82 14.55 -4.43 1.91
C ALA A 82 13.02 -4.23 1.90
N GLY A 83 12.30 -4.47 0.81
CA GLY A 83 10.87 -4.20 0.66
C GLY A 83 10.58 -3.45 -0.63
N PHE A 84 9.34 -3.03 -0.82
CA PHE A 84 8.94 -2.25 -2.00
C PHE A 84 7.81 -1.29 -1.70
N VAL A 85 7.81 -0.13 -2.36
CA VAL A 85 6.71 0.82 -2.32
C VAL A 85 6.57 1.60 -3.62
N ALA A 86 5.35 1.69 -4.15
CA ALA A 86 5.05 2.39 -5.38
C ALA A 86 3.57 2.77 -5.50
N VAL A 87 3.28 3.81 -6.28
CA VAL A 87 1.92 4.09 -6.78
C VAL A 87 1.87 3.84 -8.27
N ALA A 88 0.85 3.11 -8.70
CA ALA A 88 0.49 2.87 -10.09
C ALA A 88 -0.99 2.47 -10.17
N ASP A 89 -1.49 2.31 -11.41
CA ASP A 89 -2.73 1.58 -11.64
C ASP A 89 -2.45 0.08 -11.60
N TYR A 90 -3.15 -0.61 -10.70
CA TYR A 90 -2.94 -2.02 -10.42
C TYR A 90 -4.21 -2.83 -10.63
N ILE A 91 -4.07 -4.10 -10.99
CA ILE A 91 -5.16 -5.07 -10.91
C ILE A 91 -5.16 -5.64 -9.49
N LEU A 92 -6.25 -5.45 -8.77
CA LEU A 92 -6.39 -5.81 -7.37
C LEU A 92 -7.00 -7.22 -7.23
N GLU A 93 -7.00 -7.75 -6.00
CA GLU A 93 -7.52 -9.10 -5.73
C GLU A 93 -9.01 -9.27 -6.07
N ASP A 94 -9.80 -8.20 -6.03
CA ASP A 94 -11.22 -8.17 -6.43
C ASP A 94 -11.42 -8.10 -7.96
N GLY A 95 -10.32 -8.10 -8.73
CA GLY A 95 -10.30 -8.02 -10.19
C GLY A 95 -10.49 -6.60 -10.74
N SER A 96 -10.67 -5.59 -9.89
CA SER A 96 -10.75 -4.20 -10.32
C SER A 96 -9.38 -3.66 -10.74
N THR A 97 -9.36 -2.64 -11.60
CA THR A 97 -8.14 -1.87 -11.91
C THR A 97 -8.27 -0.47 -11.35
N ARG A 98 -7.41 -0.12 -10.39
CA ARG A 98 -7.50 1.16 -9.66
C ARG A 98 -6.10 1.70 -9.33
N PRO A 99 -5.94 3.02 -9.17
CA PRO A 99 -4.72 3.58 -8.61
C PRO A 99 -4.61 3.18 -7.13
N ALA A 100 -3.47 2.58 -6.77
CA ALA A 100 -3.21 2.13 -5.42
C ALA A 100 -1.74 2.34 -5.05
N LEU A 101 -1.49 2.41 -3.75
CA LEU A 101 -0.16 2.35 -3.15
C LEU A 101 0.13 0.89 -2.85
N GLU A 102 0.98 0.27 -3.65
CA GLU A 102 1.57 -1.03 -3.33
C GLU A 102 2.64 -0.83 -2.26
N SER A 103 2.60 -1.67 -1.23
CA SER A 103 3.63 -1.76 -0.20
C SER A 103 3.92 -3.23 0.08
N HIS A 104 5.16 -3.65 -0.12
CA HIS A 104 5.62 -4.99 0.24
C HIS A 104 6.54 -4.88 1.47
N PRO A 105 6.28 -5.61 2.56
CA PRO A 105 7.17 -5.69 3.71
C PRO A 105 8.60 -6.12 3.33
N MET A 106 9.56 -5.96 4.24
CA MET A 106 10.90 -6.51 4.01
C MET A 106 10.82 -8.02 3.71
N TRP A 107 11.61 -8.52 2.75
CA TRP A 107 11.57 -9.93 2.33
C TRP A 107 12.25 -10.86 3.34
N VAL A 108 11.66 -10.97 4.51
CA VAL A 108 12.08 -11.79 5.66
C VAL A 108 10.83 -12.32 6.37
N ASN A 109 10.98 -13.30 7.25
CA ASN A 109 9.84 -13.73 8.08
C ASN A 109 9.42 -12.60 9.01
N GLN A 110 8.12 -12.34 9.12
CA GLN A 110 7.58 -11.23 9.90
C GLN A 110 8.19 -9.88 9.49
N GLY A 111 8.34 -9.66 8.18
CA GLY A 111 8.73 -8.36 7.63
C GLY A 111 7.72 -7.27 7.97
N THR A 112 8.17 -6.02 7.95
CA THR A 112 7.31 -4.85 8.12
C THR A 112 7.75 -3.73 7.18
N ILE A 113 6.81 -2.87 6.80
CA ILE A 113 7.03 -1.63 6.04
C ILE A 113 6.13 -0.53 6.60
N ALA A 114 6.68 0.68 6.75
CA ALA A 114 5.99 1.84 7.26
C ALA A 114 6.31 3.09 6.44
N GLY A 115 5.28 3.86 6.09
CA GLY A 115 5.38 5.15 5.43
C GLY A 115 4.87 6.25 6.35
N ARG A 116 5.75 7.15 6.78
CA ARG A 116 5.41 8.30 7.62
C ARG A 116 5.26 9.55 6.79
N PHE A 117 4.07 10.12 6.82
CA PHE A 117 3.71 11.33 6.08
C PHE A 117 4.15 12.59 6.81
N GLN A 118 4.23 13.70 6.09
CA GLN A 118 4.56 15.00 6.69
C GLN A 118 3.50 15.42 7.69
N TRP A 119 3.92 16.23 8.67
CA TRP A 119 3.05 16.80 9.69
C TRP A 119 2.10 17.83 9.07
N VAL A 120 0.80 17.64 9.24
CA VAL A 120 -0.25 18.46 8.62
C VAL A 120 -1.37 18.74 9.61
N ALA A 121 -2.00 19.92 9.48
CA ALA A 121 -3.18 20.24 10.28
C ALA A 121 -4.39 19.46 9.76
N LEU A 122 -5.11 18.77 10.65
CA LEU A 122 -6.31 18.03 10.25
C LEU A 122 -7.51 18.97 10.06
N PRO A 123 -8.36 18.73 9.05
CA PRO A 123 -9.56 19.54 8.80
C PRO A 123 -10.62 19.35 9.90
N ALA A 124 -11.63 20.22 9.92
CA ALA A 124 -12.81 20.03 10.77
C ALA A 124 -13.54 18.73 10.38
N GLY A 125 -13.98 17.97 11.38
CA GLY A 125 -14.65 16.69 11.14
C GLY A 125 -13.79 15.64 10.43
N ALA A 126 -12.47 15.70 10.62
CA ALA A 126 -11.52 14.81 9.95
C ALA A 126 -11.91 13.33 10.05
N VAL A 127 -11.95 12.64 8.91
CA VAL A 127 -12.14 11.19 8.80
C VAL A 127 -11.06 10.63 7.88
N PHE A 128 -10.34 9.61 8.36
CA PHE A 128 -9.46 8.80 7.53
C PHE A 128 -10.27 7.72 6.81
N GLU A 129 -10.04 7.56 5.50
CA GLU A 129 -10.66 6.53 4.67
C GLU A 129 -9.61 5.87 3.76
N ALA A 130 -9.68 4.54 3.63
CA ALA A 130 -8.92 3.75 2.66
C ALA A 130 -9.66 2.43 2.38
N GLU A 131 -9.30 1.73 1.32
CA GLU A 131 -9.54 0.28 1.22
C GLU A 131 -8.18 -0.42 1.21
N VAL A 132 -8.08 -1.60 1.81
CA VAL A 132 -6.85 -2.38 1.92
C VAL A 132 -7.07 -3.80 1.42
N GLY A 133 -6.01 -4.43 0.93
CA GLY A 133 -6.05 -5.79 0.37
C GLY A 133 -4.76 -6.09 -0.38
N PHE A 134 -4.83 -6.89 -1.44
CA PHE A 134 -3.68 -7.33 -2.23
C PHE A 134 -3.77 -6.98 -3.71
N LEU A 135 -2.61 -6.97 -4.36
CA LEU A 135 -2.54 -7.16 -5.81
C LEU A 135 -3.10 -8.52 -6.20
N THR A 136 -3.64 -8.60 -7.42
CA THR A 136 -4.04 -9.88 -7.99
C THR A 136 -2.87 -10.86 -8.03
N GLY A 137 -3.13 -12.12 -7.70
CA GLY A 137 -2.12 -13.19 -7.76
C GLY A 137 -1.26 -13.37 -6.51
N ALA A 138 -1.51 -12.64 -5.42
CA ALA A 138 -0.86 -12.81 -4.11
C ALA A 138 -1.30 -14.11 -3.36
N ILE A 139 -1.41 -15.23 -4.08
CA ILE A 139 -2.01 -16.48 -3.59
C ILE A 139 -1.14 -17.22 -2.57
N ASN A 140 0.16 -16.92 -2.51
CA ASN A 140 1.09 -17.53 -1.55
C ASN A 140 1.31 -16.67 -0.30
N SER A 141 0.62 -15.52 -0.17
CA SER A 141 0.61 -14.76 1.08
C SER A 141 -0.10 -15.56 2.18
N ASP A 142 0.47 -15.55 3.38
CA ASP A 142 -0.18 -16.07 4.60
C ASP A 142 -1.02 -15.00 5.33
N GLY A 143 -1.09 -13.79 4.74
CA GLY A 143 -1.85 -12.64 5.21
C GLY A 143 -0.96 -11.54 5.81
N VAL A 144 -1.51 -10.34 5.87
CA VAL A 144 -0.83 -9.16 6.46
C VAL A 144 -1.74 -8.44 7.45
N SER A 145 -1.15 -7.59 8.29
CA SER A 145 -1.86 -6.65 9.16
C SER A 145 -1.59 -5.22 8.70
N PHE A 146 -2.62 -4.59 8.13
CA PHE A 146 -2.66 -3.16 7.84
C PHE A 146 -2.89 -2.37 9.12
N GLN A 147 -2.10 -1.34 9.35
CA GLN A 147 -2.14 -0.50 10.54
C GLN A 147 -2.05 0.98 10.15
N VAL A 148 -2.87 1.80 10.79
CA VAL A 148 -2.81 3.26 10.67
C VAL A 148 -2.47 3.82 12.03
N TYR A 149 -1.38 4.56 12.11
CA TYR A 149 -1.03 5.33 13.29
C TYR A 149 -1.20 6.82 13.03
N GLU A 150 -1.67 7.53 14.04
CA GLU A 150 -1.55 8.99 14.11
C GLU A 150 -0.48 9.35 15.12
N THR A 151 0.25 10.43 14.88
CA THR A 151 1.15 11.03 15.87
C THR A 151 0.85 12.51 16.00
N HIS A 152 0.62 12.98 17.23
CA HIS A 152 0.44 14.39 17.55
C HIS A 152 1.26 14.78 18.79
N TYR A 153 1.38 16.06 19.09
CA TYR A 153 1.99 16.53 20.34
C TYR A 153 0.95 16.68 21.45
N ASP A 154 1.25 16.18 22.65
CA ASP A 154 0.43 16.38 23.84
C ASP A 154 0.55 17.82 24.39
N ALA A 155 -0.16 18.10 25.48
CA ALA A 155 -0.15 19.43 26.12
C ALA A 155 1.23 19.85 26.67
N ASN A 156 2.15 18.91 26.86
CA ASN A 156 3.52 19.14 27.32
C ASN A 156 4.52 19.21 26.15
N GLY A 157 4.07 19.05 24.90
CA GLY A 157 4.92 19.01 23.71
C GLY A 157 5.62 17.67 23.48
N ALA A 158 5.20 16.59 24.13
CA ALA A 158 5.71 15.25 23.86
C ALA A 158 4.94 14.59 22.70
N PRO A 159 5.60 13.90 21.76
CA PRO A 159 4.91 13.19 20.69
C PRO A 159 4.19 11.95 21.25
N VAL A 160 2.91 11.82 20.93
CA VAL A 160 2.06 10.67 21.23
C VAL A 160 1.71 10.00 19.92
N ARG A 161 2.11 8.73 19.78
CA ARG A 161 1.78 7.88 18.62
C ARG A 161 0.71 6.87 19.01
N THR A 162 -0.42 6.88 18.32
CA THR A 162 -1.61 6.08 18.62
C THR A 162 -1.97 5.20 17.44
N LEU A 163 -2.19 3.90 17.67
CA LEU A 163 -2.79 3.00 16.66
C LEU A 163 -4.28 3.34 16.57
N VAL A 164 -4.73 3.81 15.41
CA VAL A 164 -6.11 4.26 15.19
C VAL A 164 -6.92 3.35 14.27
N ALA A 165 -6.26 2.52 13.45
CA ALA A 165 -6.90 1.50 12.64
C ALA A 165 -6.02 0.24 12.58
N GLN A 166 -6.65 -0.93 12.53
CA GLN A 166 -5.99 -2.18 12.16
C GLN A 166 -6.97 -3.08 11.39
N ALA A 167 -6.51 -3.70 10.32
CA ALA A 167 -7.20 -4.79 9.62
C ALA A 167 -6.22 -5.90 9.27
N THR A 168 -6.61 -7.15 9.54
CA THR A 168 -5.86 -8.33 9.10
C THR A 168 -6.51 -8.84 7.83
N GLU A 169 -5.71 -8.91 6.77
CA GLU A 169 -6.15 -9.29 5.44
C GLU A 169 -5.49 -10.59 4.98
N ARG A 170 -6.19 -11.33 4.13
CA ARG A 170 -5.68 -12.44 3.33
C ARG A 170 -6.13 -12.23 1.89
N CYS A 171 -5.41 -12.79 0.92
CA CYS A 171 -5.86 -12.72 -0.47
C CYS A 171 -7.10 -13.61 -0.66
N ASP A 172 -8.29 -13.02 -0.50
CA ASP A 172 -9.59 -13.70 -0.55
C ASP A 172 -10.53 -13.15 -1.64
N GLY A 173 -10.05 -12.17 -2.40
CA GLY A 173 -10.76 -11.57 -3.51
C GLY A 173 -11.65 -10.39 -3.12
N PHE A 174 -11.53 -9.88 -1.89
CA PHE A 174 -12.23 -8.70 -1.43
C PHE A 174 -11.25 -7.64 -0.91
N LEU A 175 -11.62 -6.37 -1.06
CA LEU A 175 -10.92 -5.27 -0.40
C LEU A 175 -11.67 -4.89 0.88
N THR A 176 -10.94 -4.66 1.96
CA THR A 176 -11.50 -4.26 3.24
C THR A 176 -11.51 -2.74 3.41
N PRO A 177 -12.67 -2.11 3.66
CA PRO A 177 -12.73 -0.68 3.92
C PRO A 177 -12.24 -0.35 5.33
N LEU A 178 -11.37 0.66 5.44
CA LEU A 178 -10.98 1.31 6.68
C LEU A 178 -11.60 2.70 6.73
N ARG A 179 -12.31 3.00 7.83
CA ARG A 179 -12.88 4.32 8.08
C ARG A 179 -12.79 4.69 9.55
N ILE A 180 -12.01 5.72 9.86
CA ILE A 180 -11.71 6.13 11.24
C ILE A 180 -12.05 7.60 11.46
N ASP A 181 -12.76 7.88 12.55
CA ASP A 181 -13.03 9.25 12.99
C ASP A 181 -11.80 9.86 13.69
N LEU A 182 -11.30 10.95 13.12
CA LEU A 182 -10.19 11.74 13.64
C LEU A 182 -10.64 13.16 14.04
N ALA A 183 -11.94 13.44 14.13
CA ALA A 183 -12.47 14.78 14.40
C ALA A 183 -11.98 15.36 15.74
N HIS A 184 -11.66 14.50 16.71
CA HIS A 184 -11.07 14.90 17.99
C HIS A 184 -9.66 15.49 17.88
N LEU A 185 -9.02 15.36 16.72
CA LEU A 185 -7.72 15.93 16.38
C LEU A 185 -7.84 17.11 15.39
N ALA A 186 -9.05 17.58 15.06
CA ALA A 186 -9.24 18.70 14.16
C ALA A 186 -8.43 19.94 14.60
N GLY A 187 -7.74 20.58 13.65
CA GLY A 187 -6.86 21.72 13.88
C GLY A 187 -5.51 21.40 14.54
N LYS A 188 -5.31 20.18 15.07
CA LYS A 188 -3.99 19.74 15.53
C LYS A 188 -3.10 19.40 14.34
N ILE A 189 -1.80 19.62 14.52
CA ILE A 189 -0.77 19.16 13.58
C ILE A 189 -0.49 17.68 13.89
N VAL A 190 -0.74 16.81 12.91
CA VAL A 190 -0.67 15.35 13.04
C VAL A 190 0.19 14.78 11.91
N SER A 191 0.97 13.74 12.21
CA SER A 191 1.61 12.87 11.21
C SER A 191 0.82 11.56 11.11
N ILE A 192 0.57 11.10 9.89
CA ILE A 192 -0.04 9.78 9.64
C ILE A 192 1.06 8.79 9.26
N GLU A 193 0.93 7.55 9.74
CA GLU A 193 1.75 6.43 9.31
C GLU A 193 0.85 5.32 8.77
N LEU A 194 1.15 4.88 7.55
CA LEU A 194 0.58 3.66 6.96
C LEU A 194 1.60 2.55 7.14
N ARG A 195 1.21 1.44 7.76
CA ARG A 195 2.10 0.32 8.06
C ARG A 195 1.48 -1.01 7.67
N VAL A 196 2.29 -1.89 7.09
CA VAL A 196 1.93 -3.27 6.80
C VAL A 196 2.93 -4.18 7.50
N ASP A 197 2.38 -5.09 8.31
CA ASP A 197 3.12 -6.15 8.97
C ASP A 197 2.77 -7.48 8.32
N ALA A 198 3.79 -8.22 7.89
CA ALA A 198 3.63 -9.56 7.36
C ALA A 198 3.16 -10.55 8.42
N GLY A 199 2.54 -11.64 7.97
CA GLY A 199 2.21 -12.80 8.79
C GLY A 199 3.46 -13.57 9.22
N GLY A 200 3.44 -14.89 9.06
CA GLY A 200 4.61 -15.73 9.33
C GLY A 200 5.74 -15.48 8.33
N THR A 201 5.39 -15.22 7.07
CA THR A 201 6.33 -14.95 5.97
C THR A 201 5.95 -13.66 5.27
N SER A 202 6.89 -13.06 4.53
CA SER A 202 6.59 -11.94 3.60
C SER A 202 6.45 -12.41 2.15
N THR A 203 6.02 -13.65 1.92
CA THR A 203 5.95 -14.22 0.57
C THR A 203 4.73 -13.67 -0.14
N GLU A 204 4.92 -12.93 -1.24
CA GLU A 204 3.83 -12.36 -2.04
C GLU A 204 2.89 -11.44 -1.24
N ASP A 205 3.41 -10.79 -0.19
CA ASP A 205 2.71 -9.77 0.58
C ASP A 205 2.64 -8.45 -0.22
N TRP A 206 2.09 -8.51 -1.43
CA TRP A 206 1.86 -7.37 -2.32
C TRP A 206 0.63 -6.59 -1.86
N ALA A 207 0.73 -6.07 -0.64
CA ALA A 207 -0.33 -5.34 0.03
C ALA A 207 -0.58 -3.99 -0.67
N VAL A 208 -1.84 -3.59 -0.73
CA VAL A 208 -2.26 -2.33 -1.36
C VAL A 208 -3.09 -1.46 -0.43
N TRP A 209 -2.90 -0.15 -0.56
CA TRP A 209 -3.80 0.87 -0.03
C TRP A 209 -4.47 1.60 -1.18
N VAL A 210 -5.79 1.54 -1.24
CA VAL A 210 -6.59 2.18 -2.28
C VAL A 210 -7.23 3.46 -1.73
N ALA A 211 -6.98 4.56 -2.43
CA ALA A 211 -7.46 5.90 -2.10
C ALA A 211 -7.31 6.33 -0.61
N PRO A 212 -6.16 6.07 0.07
CA PRO A 212 -5.94 6.53 1.44
C PRO A 212 -5.99 8.05 1.50
N ARG A 213 -6.90 8.58 2.30
CA ARG A 213 -7.12 10.03 2.42
C ARG A 213 -7.69 10.41 3.77
N ILE A 214 -7.54 11.67 4.12
CA ILE A 214 -8.29 12.30 5.21
C ILE A 214 -9.18 13.39 4.60
N SER A 215 -10.46 13.40 4.94
CA SER A 215 -11.41 14.43 4.49
C SER A 215 -12.11 15.08 5.66
N GLY A 216 -12.63 16.29 5.46
CA GLY A 216 -13.42 17.04 6.44
C GLY A 216 -14.55 17.84 5.76
N TRP A 217 -15.30 18.61 6.54
CA TRP A 217 -16.42 19.44 6.07
C TRP A 217 -16.17 20.94 6.25
#